data_AF-A0A800AZG9-F1
#
_entry.id   AF-A0A800AZG9-F1
#
_cell.length_a   1.000
_cell.length_b   1.000
_cell.length_c   1.000
_cell.angle_alpha   90.00
_cell.angle_beta   90.00
_cell.angle_gamma   90.00
#
_symmetry.space_group_name_H-M   'P 1'
#
loop_
_entity.id
_entity.type
_entity.pdbx_description
1 polymer ?
#
loop_
_entity_poly.entity_id
_entity_poly.type
_entity_poly.pdbx_seq_one_letter_code
_entity_poly.pdbx_strand_id
1 'polypeptide(L)'
;MSLPVKHIIKNIAIISLVAMFFSCETSFEEINDFLADKNLPIAVTKNISLVYTDSGYVKNKLKAPLLLNFENRKKQPYKEFPNGIKITTFDK
;
A
#
# COMPACT_ATOMS: atom_id res chain seq x y z
N MET A 1 -35.91 22.97 -34.64
CA MET A 1 -34.90 23.41 -33.65
C MET A 1 -33.66 22.53 -33.83
N SER A 2 -32.76 22.88 -34.77
CA SER A 2 -31.55 22.10 -35.06
C SER A 2 -30.45 22.51 -34.09
N LEU A 3 -30.24 21.72 -33.04
CA LEU A 3 -29.06 21.87 -32.18
C LEU A 3 -27.80 21.73 -33.05
N PRO A 4 -26.79 22.61 -32.93
CA PRO A 4 -25.65 22.57 -33.83
C PRO A 4 -24.83 21.32 -33.50
N VAL A 5 -24.73 20.40 -34.46
CA VAL A 5 -24.05 19.09 -34.36
C VAL A 5 -22.65 19.21 -33.74
N LYS A 6 -21.97 20.35 -33.94
CA LYS A 6 -20.66 20.69 -33.37
C LYS A 6 -20.63 20.71 -31.84
N HIS A 7 -21.69 21.17 -31.17
CA HIS A 7 -21.77 21.20 -29.70
C HIS A 7 -22.02 19.80 -29.12
N ILE A 8 -22.77 18.97 -29.83
CA ILE A 8 -23.06 17.58 -29.43
C ILE A 8 -21.77 16.75 -29.47
N ILE A 9 -20.99 16.86 -30.56
CA ILE A 9 -19.70 16.15 -30.70
C ILE A 9 -18.71 16.60 -29.62
N LYS A 10 -18.63 17.90 -29.32
CA LYS A 10 -17.74 18.44 -28.28
C LYS A 10 -18.10 17.89 -26.89
N ASN A 11 -19.38 17.80 -26.55
CA ASN A 11 -19.81 17.25 -25.26
C ASN A 11 -19.55 15.75 -25.15
N ILE A 12 -19.79 14.98 -26.23
CA ILE A 12 -19.48 13.54 -26.26
C ILE A 12 -17.97 13.29 -26.08
N ALA A 13 -17.12 14.08 -26.73
CA ALA A 13 -15.67 13.98 -26.57
C ALA A 13 -15.22 14.25 -25.12
N ILE A 14 -15.83 15.25 -24.46
CA ILE A 14 -15.53 15.58 -23.05
C ILE A 14 -15.99 14.45 -22.12
N ILE A 15 -17.20 13.91 -22.31
CA ILE A 15 -17.73 12.81 -21.48
C ILE A 15 -16.89 11.54 -21.66
N SER A 16 -16.50 11.22 -22.90
CA SER A 16 -15.65 10.06 -23.19
C SER A 16 -14.26 10.20 -22.57
N LEU A 17 -13.67 11.40 -22.62
CA LEU A 17 -12.38 11.67 -22.00
C LEU A 17 -12.44 11.51 -20.48
N VAL A 18 -13.50 12.02 -19.85
CA VAL A 18 -13.74 11.86 -18.40
C VAL A 18 -13.96 10.40 -18.02
N ALA A 19 -14.72 9.63 -18.81
CA ALA A 19 -14.96 8.21 -18.57
C ALA A 19 -13.68 7.36 -18.63
N MET A 20 -12.71 7.72 -19.47
CA MET A 20 -11.41 7.02 -19.52
C MET A 20 -10.63 7.14 -18.21
N PHE A 21 -10.76 8.25 -17.48
CA PHE A 21 -10.12 8.41 -16.16
C PHE A 21 -10.72 7.51 -15.07
N PHE A 22 -11.94 6.98 -15.25
CA PHE A 22 -12.58 6.07 -14.31
C PHE A 22 -12.30 4.58 -14.60
N SER A 23 -11.54 4.25 -15.64
CA SER A 23 -11.24 2.85 -16.00
C SER A 23 -10.21 2.17 -15.10
N CYS A 24 -9.55 2.91 -14.20
CA CYS A 24 -8.64 2.33 -13.22
C CYS A 24 -9.45 1.67 -12.09
N GLU A 25 -9.85 0.42 -12.28
CA GLU A 25 -10.33 -0.42 -11.19
C GLU A 25 -9.15 -0.87 -10.33
N THR A 26 -9.17 -0.49 -9.05
CA THR A 26 -8.19 -0.97 -8.07
C THR A 26 -8.60 -2.35 -7.56
N SER A 27 -8.18 -3.42 -8.24
CA SER A 27 -8.30 -4.83 -7.80
C SER A 27 -7.48 -5.17 -6.54
N PHE A 28 -6.95 -4.16 -5.86
CA PHE A 28 -6.10 -4.31 -4.68
C PHE A 28 -6.84 -4.95 -3.50
N GLU A 29 -8.14 -4.66 -3.35
CA GLU A 29 -8.95 -5.25 -2.27
C GLU A 29 -9.14 -6.76 -2.47
N GLU A 30 -9.43 -7.20 -3.70
CA GLU A 30 -9.61 -8.61 -4.04
C GLU A 30 -8.30 -9.42 -3.87
N ILE A 31 -7.16 -8.83 -4.24
CA ILE A 31 -5.83 -9.43 -4.03
C ILE A 31 -5.53 -9.56 -2.52
N ASN A 32 -5.82 -8.54 -1.72
CA ASN A 32 -5.59 -8.61 -0.28
C ASN A 32 -6.48 -9.64 0.42
N ASP A 33 -7.76 -9.71 0.03
CA ASP A 33 -8.70 -10.69 0.56
C ASP A 33 -8.27 -12.12 0.17
N PHE A 34 -7.80 -12.34 -1.08
CA PHE A 34 -7.21 -13.62 -1.49
C PHE A 34 -5.97 -14.02 -0.65
N LEU A 35 -5.06 -13.07 -0.43
CA LEU A 35 -3.86 -13.32 0.39
C LEU A 35 -4.25 -13.61 1.85
N ALA A 36 -5.28 -12.93 2.38
CA ALA A 36 -5.77 -13.15 3.73
C ALA A 36 -6.39 -14.54 3.88
N ASP A 37 -7.21 -14.98 2.92
CA ASP A 37 -7.82 -16.31 2.90
C ASP A 37 -6.79 -17.44 2.88
N LYS A 38 -5.68 -17.24 2.15
CA LYS A 38 -4.56 -18.19 2.11
C LYS A 38 -3.58 -18.06 3.27
N ASN A 39 -3.80 -17.13 4.20
CA ASN A 39 -2.87 -16.78 5.28
C ASN A 39 -1.45 -16.48 4.77
N LEU A 40 -1.36 -15.80 3.62
CA LEU A 40 -0.08 -15.38 3.03
C LEU A 40 0.25 -13.93 3.44
N PRO A 41 1.54 -13.62 3.65
CA PRO A 41 1.96 -12.27 3.94
C PRO A 41 1.79 -11.39 2.69
N ILE A 42 1.37 -10.14 2.89
CA ILE A 42 1.31 -9.14 1.82
C ILE A 42 2.70 -8.71 1.36
N ALA A 43 3.68 -8.77 2.25
CA ALA A 43 5.05 -8.37 1.96
C ALA A 43 6.05 -9.21 2.73
N VAL A 44 7.12 -9.60 2.06
CA VAL A 44 8.28 -10.29 2.64
C VAL A 44 9.51 -9.42 2.42
N THR A 45 10.15 -8.99 3.50
CA THR A 45 11.34 -8.14 3.45
C THR A 45 12.54 -8.86 4.05
N LYS A 46 13.64 -8.93 3.30
CA LYS A 46 14.92 -9.50 3.77
C LYS A 46 15.87 -8.39 4.17
N ASN A 47 16.64 -8.61 5.24
CA ASN A 47 17.67 -7.70 5.74
C ASN A 47 17.16 -6.26 5.97
N ILE A 48 16.02 -6.12 6.65
CA ILE A 48 15.43 -4.81 6.96
C ILE A 48 16.26 -4.08 8.03
N SER A 49 16.46 -2.78 7.82
CA SER A 49 17.06 -1.85 8.79
C SER A 49 16.16 -0.62 8.93
N LEU A 50 15.39 -0.56 10.00
CA LEU A 50 14.51 0.54 10.35
C LEU A 50 15.21 1.49 11.32
N VAL A 51 15.23 2.78 11.01
CA VAL A 51 15.78 3.82 11.89
C VAL A 51 14.64 4.74 12.32
N TYR A 52 14.41 4.82 13.63
CA TYR A 52 13.43 5.71 14.22
C TYR A 52 14.14 6.95 14.77
N THR A 53 13.76 8.11 14.26
CA THR A 53 14.30 9.42 14.65
C THR A 53 13.20 10.26 15.28
N ASP A 54 13.52 10.91 16.39
CA ASP A 54 12.64 11.85 17.08
C ASP A 54 13.40 13.16 17.32
N SER A 55 12.76 14.29 16.99
CA SER A 55 13.32 15.64 17.17
C SER A 55 14.74 15.82 16.57
N GLY A 56 15.03 15.16 15.45
CA GLY A 56 16.33 15.20 14.76
C GLY A 56 17.39 14.23 15.32
N TYR A 57 17.08 13.49 16.38
CA TYR A 57 17.97 12.50 16.99
C TYR A 57 17.53 11.08 16.65
N VAL A 58 18.49 10.19 16.37
CA VAL A 58 18.20 8.76 16.21
C VAL A 58 17.92 8.18 17.60
N LYS A 59 16.69 7.71 17.82
CA LYS A 59 16.27 7.06 19.07
C LYS A 59 16.42 5.54 19.00
N ASN A 60 16.02 4.91 17.90
CA ASN A 60 16.09 3.44 17.76
C ASN A 60 16.59 3.03 16.38
N LYS A 61 17.37 1.96 16.33
CA LYS A 61 17.71 1.23 15.10
C LYS A 61 17.26 -0.22 15.26
N LEU A 62 16.29 -0.65 14.46
CA LEU A 62 15.84 -2.03 14.39
C LEU A 62 16.43 -2.68 13.14
N LYS A 63 17.07 -3.83 13.29
CA LYS A 63 17.54 -4.66 12.18
C LYS A 63 16.95 -6.06 12.29
N ALA A 64 16.47 -6.62 11.19
CA ALA A 64 16.01 -8.00 11.14
C ALA A 64 16.37 -8.65 9.79
N PRO A 65 16.77 -9.93 9.78
CA PRO A 65 17.09 -10.63 8.54
C PRO A 65 15.86 -11.00 7.72
N LEU A 66 14.69 -11.17 8.36
CA LEU A 66 13.43 -11.48 7.69
C LEU A 66 12.24 -10.85 8.43
N LEU A 67 11.38 -10.17 7.68
CA LEU A 67 10.10 -9.61 8.11
C LEU A 67 8.99 -10.15 7.21
N LEU A 68 7.95 -10.71 7.82
CA LEU A 68 6.71 -11.11 7.16
C LEU A 68 5.59 -10.18 7.61
N ASN A 69 4.96 -9.47 6.66
CA ASN A 69 3.89 -8.53 6.96
C ASN A 69 2.52 -9.16 6.68
N PHE A 70 1.66 -9.23 7.69
CA PHE A 70 0.30 -9.78 7.64
C PHE A 70 -0.77 -8.71 7.93
N GLU A 71 -0.53 -7.48 7.47
CA GLU A 71 -1.50 -6.37 7.59
C GLU A 71 -2.80 -6.57 6.78
N ASN A 72 -2.88 -7.59 5.91
CA ASN A 72 -4.11 -7.99 5.21
C ASN A 72 -5.19 -8.59 6.12
N ARG A 73 -4.91 -8.90 7.38
CA ARG A 73 -5.93 -9.48 8.29
C ARG A 73 -6.87 -8.41 8.84
N LYS A 74 -8.18 -8.56 8.57
CA LYS A 74 -9.23 -7.64 9.04
C LYS A 74 -9.34 -7.50 10.56
N LYS A 75 -9.15 -8.60 11.32
CA LYS A 75 -9.34 -8.60 12.78
C LYS A 75 -8.08 -8.30 13.59
N GLN A 76 -6.90 -8.65 13.07
CA GLN A 76 -5.65 -8.50 13.80
C GLN A 76 -4.46 -8.47 12.83
N PRO A 77 -4.10 -7.30 12.30
CA PRO A 77 -2.90 -7.13 11.50
C PRO A 77 -1.66 -7.26 12.38
N TYR A 78 -0.64 -7.97 11.90
CA TYR A 78 0.61 -8.14 12.64
C TYR A 78 1.81 -8.31 11.71
N LYS A 79 3.00 -8.25 12.31
CA LYS A 79 4.29 -8.45 11.64
C LYS A 79 5.06 -9.53 12.38
N GLU A 80 5.56 -10.49 11.63
CA GLU A 80 6.36 -11.60 12.15
C GLU A 80 7.83 -11.40 11.79
N PHE A 81 8.71 -11.67 12.77
CA PHE A 81 10.15 -11.65 12.62
C PHE A 81 10.71 -13.04 12.98
N PRO A 82 10.53 -14.04 12.09
CA PRO A 82 10.82 -15.44 12.40
C PRO A 82 12.29 -15.69 12.79
N ASN A 83 13.20 -14.86 12.29
CA ASN A 83 14.63 -14.95 12.54
C ASN A 83 15.12 -13.96 13.61
N GLY A 84 14.19 -13.41 14.42
CA GLY A 84 14.48 -12.45 15.47
C GLY A 84 14.73 -11.02 14.99
N ILE A 85 14.91 -10.13 15.96
CA ILE A 85 15.15 -8.70 15.76
C ILE A 85 16.31 -8.23 16.62
N LYS A 86 17.09 -7.29 16.11
CA LYS A 86 18.10 -6.55 16.87
C LYS A 86 17.67 -5.10 16.98
N ILE A 87 17.32 -4.66 18.18
CA ILE A 87 16.99 -3.27 18.47
C ILE A 87 18.18 -2.64 19.19
N THR A 88 18.62 -1.48 18.71
CA THR A 88 19.61 -0.63 19.36
C THR A 88 18.94 0.68 19.69
N THR A 89 18.68 0.89 20.98
CA THR A 89 18.12 2.13 21.51
C THR A 89 19.24 3.07 21.93
N PHE A 90 19.11 4.33 21.56
CA PHE A 90 19.99 5.41 21.93
C PHE A 90 19.25 6.27 22.94
N ASP A 91 19.73 6.24 24.18
CA ASP A 91 19.27 7.13 25.22
C ASP A 91 20.24 8.31 25.33
N LYS A 92 19.69 9.52 25.45
CA LYS A 92 20.46 10.77 25.51
C LYS A 92 19.85 11.68 26.55
#